data_AF-A0A349E5W2-F1
#
_entry.id   AF-A0A349E5W2-F1
#
_cell.length_a   1.000
_cell.length_b   1.000
_cell.length_c   1.000
_cell.angle_alpha   90.00
_cell.angle_beta   90.00
_cell.angle_gamma   90.00
#
_symmetry.space_group_name_H-M   'P 1'
#
loop_
_entity.id
_entity.type
_entity.pdbx_description
1 polymer ?
#
loop_
_entity_poly.entity_id
_entity_poly.type
_entity_poly.pdbx_seq_one_letter_code
_entity_poly.pdbx_strand_id
1 'polypeptide(L)'
;MKTQMSTWMRRGTPWVWLNAGAVAISILMVVGLLALLTVRGMSHFWPRDVMQANYTPPTSSGELLSTQVIGEFVESEMVLSAQIASSGIPVDEAQGFYERQLLKLGNRDLTGADFTWVLRDFVHDVEYPENVVALERREWGNFYGHLSAIKEDSNLISF
;
A
#
# COMPACT_ATOMS: atom_id res chain seq x y z
N MET A 1 -41.70 26.39 51.90
CA MET A 1 -40.63 26.65 50.92
C MET A 1 -40.84 25.78 49.68
N LYS A 2 -41.42 26.30 48.60
CA LYS A 2 -41.42 25.59 47.31
C LYS A 2 -40.00 25.69 46.76
N THR A 3 -39.32 24.56 46.76
CA THR A 3 -37.90 24.42 46.46
C THR A 3 -37.59 24.98 45.07
N GLN A 4 -36.52 25.77 44.97
CA GLN A 4 -36.03 26.41 43.72
C GLN A 4 -35.97 25.45 42.51
N MET A 5 -35.80 24.16 42.78
CA MET A 5 -35.82 23.07 41.80
C MET A 5 -37.13 23.00 40.99
N SER A 6 -38.29 23.20 41.65
CA SER A 6 -39.61 23.10 41.00
C SER A 6 -39.90 24.27 40.06
N THR A 7 -39.42 25.47 40.39
CA THR A 7 -39.50 26.66 39.54
C THR A 7 -38.54 26.58 38.36
N TRP A 8 -37.34 26.02 38.56
CA TRP A 8 -36.37 25.78 37.48
C TRP A 8 -36.92 24.77 36.45
N MET A 9 -37.54 23.68 36.90
CA MET A 9 -38.15 22.68 36.02
C MET A 9 -39.31 23.26 35.20
N ARG A 10 -40.18 24.08 35.82
CA ARG A 10 -41.31 24.73 35.14
C ARG A 10 -40.91 25.80 34.12
N ARG A 11 -39.71 26.38 34.23
CA ARG A 11 -39.19 27.41 33.31
C ARG A 11 -38.66 26.87 31.99
N GLY A 12 -38.59 25.54 31.84
CA GLY A 12 -38.13 24.89 30.60
C GLY A 12 -36.62 24.93 30.38
N THR A 13 -35.87 25.61 31.25
CA THR A 13 -34.40 25.68 31.24
C THR A 13 -33.70 24.31 31.17
N PRO A 14 -34.16 23.24 31.86
CA PRO A 14 -33.53 21.91 31.75
C PRO A 14 -33.57 21.34 30.33
N TRP A 15 -34.67 21.58 29.59
CA TRP A 15 -34.83 21.10 28.23
C TRP A 15 -33.90 21.82 27.24
N VAL A 16 -33.57 23.09 27.50
CA VAL A 16 -32.57 23.83 26.69
C VAL A 16 -31.19 23.21 26.85
N TRP A 17 -30.78 22.92 28.09
CA TRP A 17 -29.49 22.26 28.37
C TRP A 17 -29.43 20.84 27.81
N LEU A 18 -30.53 20.09 27.86
CA LEU A 18 -30.59 18.75 27.27
C LEU A 18 -30.41 18.78 25.75
N ASN A 19 -31.07 19.72 25.05
CA ASN A 19 -30.90 19.89 23.61
C ASN A 19 -29.48 20.37 23.26
N ALA A 20 -28.94 21.35 23.99
CA ALA A 20 -27.57 21.80 23.80
C ALA A 20 -26.55 20.66 24.02
N GLY A 21 -26.75 19.84 25.05
CA GLY A 21 -25.95 18.64 25.31
C GLY A 21 -26.07 17.61 24.19
N ALA A 22 -27.29 17.33 23.71
CA ALA A 22 -27.52 16.42 22.59
C ALA A 22 -26.81 16.90 21.31
N VAL A 23 -26.93 18.20 20.98
CA VAL A 23 -26.24 18.80 19.82
C VAL A 23 -24.72 18.73 19.97
N ALA A 24 -24.17 19.02 21.16
CA ALA A 24 -22.75 18.92 21.43
C ALA A 24 -22.23 17.48 21.23
N ILE A 25 -22.96 16.49 21.72
CA ILE A 25 -22.63 15.06 21.52
C ILE A 25 -22.71 14.70 20.04
N SER A 26 -23.73 15.16 19.31
CA SER A 26 -23.84 14.93 17.86
C SER A 26 -22.67 15.51 17.09
N ILE A 27 -22.24 16.74 17.38
CA ILE A 27 -21.08 17.37 16.75
C ILE A 27 -19.81 16.57 17.08
N LEU A 28 -19.62 16.19 18.34
CA LEU A 28 -18.47 15.40 18.77
C LEU A 28 -18.42 14.04 18.06
N MET A 29 -19.56 13.37 17.89
CA MET A 29 -19.64 12.12 17.12
C MET A 29 -19.28 12.32 15.65
N VAL A 30 -19.78 13.39 15.01
CA VAL A 30 -19.46 13.69 13.59
C VAL A 30 -17.97 13.97 13.42
N VAL A 31 -17.40 14.85 14.26
CA VAL A 31 -15.96 15.16 14.22
C VAL A 31 -15.13 13.91 14.50
N GLY A 32 -15.51 13.10 15.49
CA GLY A 32 -14.85 11.84 15.80
C GLY A 32 -14.89 10.84 14.64
N LEU A 33 -16.03 10.73 13.95
CA LEU A 33 -16.17 9.90 12.77
C LEU A 33 -15.29 10.40 11.62
N LEU A 34 -15.31 11.71 11.33
CA LEU A 34 -14.47 12.31 10.29
C LEU A 34 -12.98 12.10 10.58
N ALA A 35 -12.55 12.26 11.83
CA ALA A 35 -11.18 12.01 12.25
C ALA A 35 -10.79 10.53 12.06
N LEU A 36 -11.65 9.60 12.48
CA LEU A 36 -11.44 8.16 12.29
C LEU A 36 -11.29 7.80 10.81
N LEU A 37 -12.17 8.33 9.96
CA LEU A 37 -12.11 8.11 8.51
C LEU A 37 -10.83 8.68 7.92
N THR A 38 -10.42 9.88 8.33
CA THR A 38 -9.20 10.54 7.84
C THR A 38 -7.96 9.72 8.19
N VAL A 39 -7.83 9.28 9.44
CA VAL A 39 -6.67 8.48 9.89
C VAL A 39 -6.63 7.13 9.16
N ARG A 40 -7.78 6.46 8.98
CA ARG A 40 -7.84 5.19 8.24
C ARG A 40 -7.59 5.35 6.75
N GLY A 41 -8.01 6.46 6.15
CA GLY A 41 -7.84 6.73 4.72
C GLY A 41 -6.43 7.21 4.35
N MET A 42 -5.74 7.94 5.22
CA MET A 42 -4.44 8.54 4.94
C MET A 42 -3.36 7.50 4.58
N SER A 43 -3.41 6.32 5.19
CA SER A 43 -2.49 5.22 4.88
C SER A 43 -2.62 4.71 3.44
N HIS A 44 -3.76 4.94 2.77
CA HIS A 44 -3.95 4.52 1.38
C HIS A 44 -3.21 5.43 0.38
N PHE A 45 -2.98 6.68 0.76
CA PHE A 45 -2.28 7.67 -0.07
C PHE A 45 -0.77 7.69 0.19
N TRP A 46 -0.29 6.99 1.22
CA TRP A 46 1.13 6.92 1.52
C TRP A 46 1.77 5.76 0.76
N PRO A 47 2.84 6.00 -0.03
CA PRO A 47 3.58 4.93 -0.69
C PRO A 47 4.08 3.91 0.34
N ARG A 48 3.95 2.63 0.02
CA ARG A 48 4.57 1.57 0.85
C ARG A 48 6.07 1.51 0.56
N ASP A 49 6.80 0.83 1.43
CA ASP A 49 8.22 0.60 1.24
C ASP A 49 8.43 -0.16 -0.08
N VAL A 50 9.22 0.46 -0.97
CA VAL A 50 9.55 -0.11 -2.27
C VAL A 50 10.79 -0.96 -2.12
N MET A 51 10.66 -2.25 -2.42
CA MET A 51 11.79 -3.16 -2.44
C MET A 51 12.47 -3.15 -3.82
N GLN A 52 13.77 -3.39 -3.81
CA GLN A 52 14.59 -3.68 -4.97
C GLN A 52 15.23 -5.05 -4.75
N ALA A 53 15.12 -5.94 -5.73
CA ALA A 53 15.64 -7.29 -5.64
C ALA A 53 16.06 -7.83 -7.02
N ASN A 54 16.82 -8.91 -7.04
CA ASN A 54 17.13 -9.67 -8.25
C ASN A 54 16.24 -10.91 -8.33
N TYR A 55 15.50 -11.07 -9.42
CA TYR A 55 14.65 -12.23 -9.67
C TYR A 55 15.26 -13.11 -10.75
N THR A 56 15.54 -14.37 -10.41
CA THR A 56 16.12 -15.36 -11.33
C THR A 56 15.19 -16.57 -11.44
N PRO A 57 14.10 -16.49 -12.24
CA PRO A 57 13.13 -17.58 -12.33
C PRO A 57 13.80 -18.88 -12.79
N PRO A 58 13.27 -20.05 -12.40
CA PRO A 58 13.77 -21.31 -12.91
C PRO A 58 13.52 -21.39 -14.42
N THR A 59 14.56 -21.65 -15.20
CA THR A 59 14.49 -21.77 -16.67
C THR A 59 14.88 -23.18 -17.12
N SER A 60 14.21 -23.67 -18.15
CA SER A 60 14.50 -25.00 -18.73
C SER A 60 15.70 -24.97 -19.69
N SER A 61 16.03 -23.79 -20.22
CA SER A 61 17.15 -23.57 -21.15
C SER A 61 18.52 -23.49 -20.46
N GLY A 62 18.57 -23.47 -19.12
CA GLY A 62 19.81 -23.30 -18.36
C GLY A 62 20.38 -21.88 -18.40
N GLU A 63 19.70 -20.95 -19.08
CA GLU A 63 20.07 -19.54 -19.10
C GLU A 63 19.51 -18.86 -17.84
N LEU A 64 20.41 -18.41 -16.96
CA LEU A 64 20.04 -17.64 -15.77
C LEU A 64 19.71 -16.22 -16.20
N LEU A 65 18.43 -15.97 -16.49
CA LEU A 65 17.91 -14.64 -16.73
C LEU A 65 17.67 -13.96 -15.38
N SER A 66 18.71 -13.30 -14.85
CA SER A 66 18.55 -12.43 -13.69
C SER A 66 17.98 -11.08 -14.13
N THR A 67 16.82 -10.72 -13.59
CA THR A 67 16.18 -9.42 -13.84
C THR A 67 16.04 -8.67 -12.53
N GLN A 68 16.46 -7.41 -12.52
CA GLN A 68 16.21 -6.53 -11.37
C GLN A 68 14.72 -6.15 -11.32
N VAL A 69 14.11 -6.33 -10.16
CA VAL A 69 12.71 -6.02 -9.88
C VAL A 69 12.64 -4.95 -8.81
N ILE A 70 11.92 -3.87 -9.11
CA ILE A 70 11.61 -2.80 -8.16
C ILE A 70 10.09 -2.73 -8.01
N GLY A 71 9.58 -2.87 -6.79
CA GLY A 71 8.15 -2.89 -6.55
C GLY A 71 7.77 -2.94 -5.08
N GLU A 72 6.48 -2.84 -4.80
CA GLU A 72 5.93 -2.97 -3.45
C GLU A 72 5.50 -4.42 -3.21
N PHE A 73 5.82 -4.97 -2.03
CA PHE A 73 5.25 -6.25 -1.60
C PHE A 73 3.75 -6.08 -1.30
N VAL A 74 2.91 -6.92 -1.90
CA VAL A 74 1.45 -6.89 -1.70
C VAL A 74 1.01 -8.00 -0.77
N GLU A 75 1.32 -9.25 -1.13
CA GLU A 75 0.94 -10.46 -0.39
C GLU A 75 1.82 -11.65 -0.79
N SER A 76 1.71 -12.74 -0.04
CA SER A 76 2.29 -14.03 -0.41
C SER A 76 1.32 -15.18 -0.15
N GLU A 77 1.48 -16.25 -0.92
CA GLU A 77 0.68 -17.46 -0.79
C GLU A 77 1.49 -18.73 -1.11
N MET A 78 1.09 -19.82 -0.46
CA MET A 78 1.64 -21.15 -0.69
C MET A 78 0.87 -21.85 -1.80
N VAL A 79 1.57 -22.28 -2.84
CA VAL A 79 1.01 -22.98 -4.00
C VAL A 79 1.69 -24.33 -4.19
N LEU A 80 0.92 -25.32 -4.63
CA LEU A 80 1.44 -26.67 -4.88
C LEU A 80 2.50 -26.64 -6.00
N SER A 81 3.61 -27.33 -5.78
CA SER A 81 4.69 -27.46 -6.76
C SER A 81 4.18 -28.00 -8.10
N ALA A 82 3.30 -29.01 -8.06
CA ALA A 82 2.65 -29.59 -9.25
C ALA A 82 1.81 -28.55 -10.04
N GLN A 83 1.16 -27.60 -9.35
CA GLN A 83 0.38 -26.55 -10.03
C GLN A 83 1.32 -25.60 -10.79
N ILE A 84 2.43 -25.19 -10.17
CA ILE A 84 3.44 -24.34 -10.83
C ILE A 84 4.07 -25.09 -12.01
N ALA A 85 4.47 -26.35 -11.83
CA ALA A 85 5.03 -27.19 -12.88
C ALA A 85 4.07 -27.32 -14.08
N SER A 86 2.77 -27.52 -13.82
CA SER A 86 1.76 -27.61 -14.88
C SER A 86 1.58 -26.32 -15.71
N SER A 87 2.01 -25.17 -15.19
CA SER A 87 2.02 -23.89 -15.92
C SER A 87 3.22 -23.72 -16.86
N GLY A 88 4.14 -24.70 -16.88
CA GLY A 88 5.35 -24.69 -17.70
C GLY A 88 6.59 -24.12 -17.01
N ILE A 89 6.50 -23.78 -15.73
CA ILE A 89 7.64 -23.29 -14.93
C ILE A 89 8.38 -24.51 -14.33
N PRO A 90 9.67 -24.71 -14.62
CA PRO A 90 10.42 -25.92 -14.25
C PRO A 90 10.87 -25.89 -12.79
N VAL A 91 9.94 -26.03 -11.85
CA VAL A 91 10.20 -26.15 -10.40
C VAL A 91 10.41 -27.61 -9.97
N ASP A 92 10.99 -27.82 -8.79
CA ASP A 92 11.10 -29.17 -8.20
C ASP A 92 9.76 -29.60 -7.60
N GLU A 93 9.10 -30.57 -8.23
CA GLU A 93 7.84 -31.12 -7.75
C GLU A 93 7.97 -31.79 -6.37
N ALA A 94 9.15 -32.30 -6.00
CA ALA A 94 9.38 -32.97 -4.72
C ALA A 94 9.31 -32.02 -3.51
N GLN A 95 9.47 -30.70 -3.72
CA GLN A 95 9.35 -29.67 -2.67
C GLN A 95 7.92 -29.57 -2.12
N GLY A 96 6.91 -30.04 -2.87
CA GLY A 96 5.50 -30.05 -2.48
C GLY A 96 4.81 -28.69 -2.57
N PHE A 97 5.40 -27.64 -2.00
CA PHE A 97 4.88 -26.27 -2.06
C PHE A 97 5.98 -25.24 -2.31
N TYR A 98 5.61 -24.16 -3.00
CA TYR A 98 6.39 -22.95 -3.12
C TYR A 98 5.62 -21.77 -2.55
N GLU A 99 6.35 -20.82 -1.97
CA GLU A 99 5.80 -19.50 -1.68
C GLU A 99 5.93 -18.63 -2.93
N ARG A 100 4.81 -18.09 -3.41
CA ARG A 100 4.81 -17.01 -4.41
C ARG A 100 4.42 -15.70 -3.77
N GLN A 101 5.07 -14.62 -4.17
CA GLN A 101 4.81 -13.27 -3.70
C GLN A 101 4.23 -12.43 -4.83
N LEU A 102 3.17 -11.68 -4.54
CA LEU A 102 2.60 -10.70 -5.44
C LEU A 102 3.32 -9.37 -5.22
N LEU A 103 3.96 -8.89 -6.28
CA LEU A 103 4.63 -7.60 -6.29
C LEU A 103 3.83 -6.64 -7.13
N LYS A 104 3.62 -5.43 -6.61
CA LYS A 104 3.12 -4.30 -7.38
C LYS A 104 4.31 -3.60 -8.02
N LEU A 105 4.48 -3.79 -9.31
CA LEU A 105 5.54 -3.18 -10.09
C LEU A 105 5.19 -1.73 -10.42
N GLY A 106 6.23 -0.93 -10.69
CA GLY A 106 6.11 0.36 -11.34
C GLY A 106 6.44 0.25 -12.82
N ASN A 107 6.45 1.40 -13.50
CA ASN A 107 7.05 1.56 -14.83
C ASN A 107 6.39 0.61 -15.86
N ARG A 108 5.06 0.56 -15.87
CA ARG A 108 4.27 -0.30 -16.77
C ARG A 108 4.56 -0.09 -18.26
N ASP A 109 5.03 1.08 -18.63
CA ASP A 109 5.56 1.39 -19.96
C ASP A 109 6.78 0.52 -20.36
N LEU A 110 7.55 0.05 -19.37
CA LEU A 110 8.70 -0.84 -19.55
C LEU A 110 8.33 -2.30 -19.32
N THR A 111 7.55 -2.58 -18.26
CA THR A 111 7.27 -3.95 -17.80
C THR A 111 5.99 -4.55 -18.41
N GLY A 112 5.09 -3.73 -18.93
CA GLY A 112 3.79 -4.13 -19.48
C GLY A 112 2.72 -4.48 -18.44
N ALA A 113 3.09 -4.65 -17.16
CA ALA A 113 2.19 -5.07 -16.09
C ALA A 113 2.42 -4.29 -14.79
N ASP A 114 1.33 -3.98 -14.08
CA ASP A 114 1.37 -3.34 -12.75
C ASP A 114 1.61 -4.34 -11.62
N PHE A 115 1.43 -5.64 -11.89
CA PHE A 115 1.56 -6.71 -10.91
C PHE A 115 2.25 -7.91 -11.51
N THR A 116 3.12 -8.56 -10.75
CA THR A 116 3.72 -9.84 -11.11
C THR A 116 3.81 -10.77 -9.92
N TRP A 117 3.62 -12.06 -10.17
CA TRP A 117 3.95 -13.10 -9.22
C TRP A 117 5.43 -13.47 -9.38
N VAL A 118 6.14 -13.58 -8.27
CA VAL A 118 7.51 -14.11 -8.21
C VAL A 118 7.55 -15.26 -7.23
N LEU A 119 8.41 -16.25 -7.49
CA LEU A 119 8.66 -17.33 -6.54
C LEU A 119 9.73 -16.87 -5.53
N ARG A 120 9.40 -16.92 -4.24
CA ARG A 120 10.25 -16.38 -3.16
C ARG A 120 11.67 -16.92 -3.17
N ASP A 121 11.81 -18.22 -3.45
CA ASP A 121 13.07 -18.97 -3.47
C ASP A 121 14.05 -18.44 -4.53
N PHE A 122 13.53 -17.75 -5.54
CA PHE A 122 14.27 -17.22 -6.68
C PHE A 122 14.42 -15.68 -6.64
N VAL A 123 14.03 -15.06 -5.52
CA VAL A 123 14.22 -13.64 -5.24
C VAL A 123 15.42 -13.48 -4.30
N HIS A 124 16.45 -12.80 -4.79
CA HIS A 124 17.73 -12.58 -4.13
C HIS A 124 18.01 -11.09 -3.93
N ASP A 125 18.93 -10.76 -3.02
CA ASP A 125 19.41 -9.40 -2.77
C ASP A 125 18.28 -8.39 -2.51
N VAL A 126 17.32 -8.76 -1.64
CA VAL A 126 16.20 -7.88 -1.28
C VAL A 126 16.70 -6.73 -0.44
N GLU A 127 16.58 -5.52 -0.97
CA GLU A 127 16.92 -4.26 -0.31
C GLU A 127 15.71 -3.31 -0.33
N TYR A 128 15.66 -2.40 0.65
CA TYR A 128 14.68 -1.30 0.70
C TYR A 128 15.45 0.02 0.68
N PRO A 129 15.80 0.54 -0.51
CA PRO A 129 16.69 1.68 -0.59
C PRO A 129 15.97 2.98 -0.20
N GLU A 130 16.56 3.76 0.71
CA GLU A 130 15.99 5.04 1.19
C GLU A 130 15.86 6.10 0.07
N ASN A 131 16.60 5.94 -1.03
CA ASN A 131 16.66 6.88 -2.15
C ASN A 131 15.77 6.48 -3.34
N VAL A 132 14.92 5.46 -3.20
CA VAL A 132 13.88 5.17 -4.20
C VAL A 132 12.74 6.17 -4.05
N VAL A 133 12.31 6.72 -5.17
CA VAL A 133 11.18 7.64 -5.25
C VAL A 133 10.03 6.93 -5.96
N ALA A 134 8.84 7.06 -5.37
CA ALA A 134 7.58 6.67 -5.98
C ALA A 134 6.88 7.92 -6.52
N LEU A 135 6.60 7.95 -7.83
CA LEU A 135 5.87 9.02 -8.50
C LEU A 135 4.65 8.45 -9.21
N GLU A 136 3.48 9.06 -9.02
CA GLU A 136 2.29 8.70 -9.78
C GLU A 136 2.26 9.49 -11.10
N ARG A 137 2.21 8.77 -12.23
CA ARG A 137 2.07 9.36 -13.56
C ARG A 137 0.61 9.34 -14.00
N ARG A 138 0.23 10.30 -14.87
CA ARG A 138 -1.13 10.39 -15.43
C ARG A 138 -1.50 9.17 -16.28
N GLU A 139 -0.50 8.58 -16.91
CA GLU A 139 -0.60 7.36 -17.69
C GLU A 139 0.37 6.33 -17.08
N TRP A 140 0.01 5.05 -17.13
CA TRP A 140 0.88 3.95 -16.67
C TRP A 140 1.23 3.93 -15.18
N GLY A 141 0.42 4.62 -14.35
CA GLY A 141 0.43 4.49 -12.90
C GLY A 141 1.76 4.86 -12.23
N ASN A 142 2.17 4.04 -11.27
CA ASN A 142 3.36 4.28 -10.45
C ASN A 142 4.65 4.19 -11.27
N PHE A 143 5.56 5.10 -11.01
CA PHE A 143 6.96 5.06 -11.41
C PHE A 143 7.81 4.88 -10.16
N TYR A 144 8.70 3.89 -10.20
CA TYR A 144 9.74 3.69 -9.19
C TYR A 144 11.11 3.89 -9.84
N GLY A 145 11.98 4.60 -9.12
CA GLY A 145 13.36 4.79 -9.55
C GLY A 145 14.14 5.67 -8.59
N HIS A 146 15.42 5.86 -8.89
CA HIS A 146 16.27 6.74 -8.11
C HIS A 146 16.26 8.15 -8.69
N LEU A 147 16.07 9.15 -7.83
CA LEU A 147 16.20 10.54 -8.23
C LEU A 147 17.67 10.84 -8.51
N SER A 148 17.99 11.20 -9.75
CA SER A 148 19.34 11.59 -10.13
C SER A 148 19.56 13.10 -10.14
N ALA A 149 18.55 13.86 -10.59
CA ALA A 149 18.57 15.32 -10.68
C ALA A 149 17.19 15.84 -11.06
N ILE A 150 16.88 17.07 -10.63
CA ILE A 150 15.70 17.84 -11.04
C ILE A 150 16.14 18.91 -12.02
N LYS A 151 15.51 18.96 -13.20
CA LYS A 151 15.80 19.95 -14.25
C LYS A 151 14.52 20.66 -14.71
N GLU A 152 14.62 21.96 -14.96
CA GLU A 152 13.59 22.77 -15.61
C GLU A 152 14.18 23.37 -16.88
N ASP A 153 13.53 23.17 -18.03
CA ASP A 153 14.03 23.59 -19.35
C ASP A 153 15.48 23.19 -19.62
N SER A 154 15.86 21.97 -19.20
CA SER A 154 17.22 21.42 -19.24
C SER A 154 18.25 22.07 -18.30
N ASN A 155 17.87 23.08 -17.53
CA ASN A 155 18.70 23.67 -16.48
C ASN A 155 18.55 22.88 -15.18
N LEU A 156 19.68 22.54 -14.55
CA LEU A 156 19.70 21.84 -13.26
C LEU A 156 19.19 22.76 -12.15
N ILE A 157 18.16 22.33 -11.42
CA ILE A 157 17.63 23.05 -10.25
C ILE A 157 18.18 22.46 -8.94
N SER A 158 18.14 21.13 -8.81
CA SER A 158 18.57 20.41 -7.60
C SER A 158 19.06 19.01 -7.97
N PHE A 159 19.86 18.44 -7.08
CA PHE A 159 20.14 17.01 -7.04
C PHE A 159 18.94 16.27 -6.44
#